data_AF-A0A5M3MY02-F1
#
_entry.id   AF-A0A5M3MY02-F1
#
_cell.length_a   1.000
_cell.length_b   1.000
_cell.length_c   1.000
_cell.angle_alpha   90.00
_cell.angle_beta   90.00
_cell.angle_gamma   90.00
#
_symmetry.space_group_name_H-M   'P 1'
#
loop_
_entity.id
_entity.type
_entity.pdbx_description
1 polymer ?
#
loop_
_entity_poly.entity_id
_entity_poly.type
_entity_poly.pdbx_seq_one_letter_code
_entity_poly.pdbx_strand_id
1 'polypeptide(L)'
;AATAKTATLLSPSQKKANHIQSEQKRRANIRRGYEALCDTVPALREAIQAEEEESAKAAKGKRRSRGKSAAAAADDTEKIDGRAGPRSENVVLSKTIEYITDLLAERESLFQRLQNARSSLPQNHFLLLPQSGGELPLWERKWTGGENKDEEDEEDEDEE
;
A
#
# COMPACT_ATOMS: atom_id res chain seq x y z
N ALA A 1 22.21 44.80 3.95
CA ALA A 1 21.10 44.83 4.93
C ALA A 1 20.25 43.59 4.70
N ALA A 2 20.20 42.69 5.69
CA ALA A 2 19.49 41.43 5.59
C ALA A 2 17.97 41.67 5.55
N THR A 3 17.33 41.25 4.47
CA THR A 3 15.87 41.15 4.38
C THR A 3 15.45 39.98 5.27
N ALA A 4 15.15 40.30 6.53
CA ALA A 4 14.49 39.37 7.43
C ALA A 4 13.18 38.93 6.76
N LYS A 5 13.15 37.69 6.25
CA LYS A 5 11.92 36.99 5.89
C LYS A 5 11.09 36.95 7.16
N THR A 6 10.18 37.91 7.30
CA THR A 6 9.14 37.86 8.33
C THR A 6 8.45 36.53 8.11
N ALA A 7 8.59 35.61 9.06
CA ALA A 7 7.72 34.44 9.12
C ALA A 7 6.31 35.00 9.07
N THR A 8 5.69 34.93 7.90
CA THR A 8 4.41 35.56 7.62
C THR A 8 3.45 34.76 8.47
N LEU A 9 3.09 35.28 9.64
CA LEU A 9 2.19 34.61 10.55
C LEU A 9 0.89 34.44 9.77
N LEU A 10 0.67 33.23 9.27
CA LEU A 10 -0.55 32.85 8.57
C LEU A 10 -1.72 33.32 9.43
N SER A 11 -2.67 34.02 8.81
CA SER A 11 -3.88 34.44 9.49
C SER A 11 -4.58 33.21 10.10
N PRO A 12 -5.38 33.37 11.17
CA PRO A 12 -6.12 32.25 11.75
C PRO A 12 -6.96 31.47 10.72
N SER A 13 -7.51 32.17 9.72
CA SER A 13 -8.22 31.57 8.59
C SER A 13 -7.30 30.74 7.69
N GLN A 14 -6.13 31.27 7.32
CA GLN A 14 -5.12 30.54 6.53
C GLN A 14 -4.57 29.32 7.27
N LYS A 15 -4.32 29.42 8.59
CA LYS A 15 -3.90 28.28 9.41
C LYS A 15 -4.95 27.17 9.40
N LYS A 16 -6.23 27.53 9.56
CA LYS A 16 -7.33 26.57 9.51
C LYS A 16 -7.42 25.90 8.13
N ALA A 17 -7.31 26.67 7.05
CA ALA A 17 -7.34 26.13 5.69
C ALA A 17 -6.17 25.17 5.43
N ASN A 18 -4.94 25.57 5.80
CA ASN A 18 -3.74 24.74 5.65
C ASN A 18 -3.81 23.46 6.50
N HIS A 19 -4.34 23.53 7.72
CA HIS A 19 -4.55 22.36 8.56
C HIS A 19 -5.52 21.36 7.91
N ILE A 20 -6.65 21.83 7.37
CA ILE A 20 -7.61 20.97 6.68
C ILE A 20 -6.98 20.33 5.44
N GLN A 21 -6.27 21.13 4.62
CA GLN A 21 -5.64 20.65 3.40
C GLN A 21 -4.55 19.60 3.67
N SER A 22 -3.68 19.85 4.66
CA SER A 22 -2.61 18.92 5.02
C SER A 22 -3.18 17.61 5.59
N GLU A 23 -4.24 17.67 6.40
CA GLU A 23 -4.92 16.46 6.90
C GLU A 23 -5.66 15.71 5.78
N GLN A 24 -6.29 16.40 4.83
CA GLN A 24 -6.89 15.77 3.65
C GLN A 24 -5.83 15.05 2.79
N LYS A 25 -4.69 15.71 2.52
CA LYS A 25 -3.55 15.10 1.79
C LYS A 25 -3.03 13.87 2.54
N ARG A 26 -2.83 13.98 3.85
CA ARG A 26 -2.41 12.85 4.70
C ARG A 26 -3.39 11.67 4.62
N ARG A 27 -4.69 11.93 4.76
CA ARG A 27 -5.74 10.90 4.66
C ARG A 27 -5.80 10.26 3.28
N ALA A 28 -5.66 11.05 2.21
CA ALA A 28 -5.64 10.53 0.84
C ALA A 28 -4.44 9.58 0.62
N ASN A 29 -3.26 9.93 1.13
CA ASN A 29 -2.09 9.06 1.07
C ASN A 29 -2.28 7.75 1.83
N ILE A 30 -2.87 7.79 3.04
CA ILE A 30 -3.17 6.58 3.81
C ILE A 30 -4.14 5.68 3.03
N ARG A 31 -5.19 6.24 2.41
CA ARG A 31 -6.14 5.46 1.59
C ARG A 31 -5.46 4.78 0.41
N ARG A 32 -4.61 5.50 -0.32
CA ARG A 32 -3.80 4.91 -1.41
C ARG A 32 -2.93 3.75 -0.93
N GLY A 33 -2.35 3.87 0.27
CA GLY A 33 -1.61 2.77 0.90
C GLY A 33 -2.48 1.53 1.13
N TYR A 34 -3.69 1.70 1.65
CA TYR A 34 -4.64 0.60 1.84
C TYR A 34 -5.13 -0.03 0.53
N GLU A 35 -5.34 0.78 -0.52
CA GLU A 35 -5.67 0.28 -1.87
C GLU A 35 -4.53 -0.59 -2.41
N ALA A 36 -3.28 -0.15 -2.28
CA ALA A 36 -2.11 -0.96 -2.67
C ALA A 36 -2.00 -2.28 -1.88
N LEU A 37 -2.38 -2.29 -0.59
CA LEU A 37 -2.45 -3.53 0.19
C LEU A 37 -3.55 -4.47 -0.33
N CYS A 38 -4.71 -3.92 -0.69
CA CYS A 38 -5.79 -4.69 -1.27
C CYS A 38 -5.37 -5.40 -2.57
N ASP A 39 -4.49 -4.79 -3.37
CA ASP A 39 -3.97 -5.34 -4.62
C ASP A 39 -2.80 -6.32 -4.45
N THR A 40 -2.08 -6.28 -3.33
CA THR A 40 -0.90 -7.15 -3.12
C THR A 40 -1.25 -8.42 -2.36
N VAL A 41 -2.22 -8.37 -1.46
CA VAL A 41 -2.61 -9.51 -0.62
C VAL A 41 -3.65 -10.37 -1.37
N PRO A 42 -3.33 -11.64 -1.71
CA PRO A 42 -4.22 -12.49 -2.52
C PRO A 42 -5.62 -12.64 -1.91
N ALA A 43 -5.70 -12.89 -0.59
CA ALA A 43 -6.97 -13.07 0.12
C ALA A 43 -7.88 -11.83 0.05
N LEU A 44 -7.31 -10.62 0.02
CA LEU A 44 -8.08 -9.38 -0.10
C LEU A 44 -8.58 -9.19 -1.53
N ARG A 45 -7.73 -9.39 -2.54
CA ARG A 45 -8.12 -9.32 -3.96
C ARG A 45 -9.28 -10.23 -4.28
N GLU A 46 -9.19 -11.49 -3.84
CA GLU A 46 -10.22 -12.49 -4.10
C GLU A 46 -11.54 -12.14 -3.41
N ALA A 47 -11.48 -11.69 -2.16
CA ALA A 47 -12.67 -11.30 -1.42
C ALA A 47 -13.36 -10.05 -2.03
N ILE A 48 -12.57 -9.06 -2.47
CA ILE A 48 -13.07 -7.87 -3.18
C ILE A 48 -13.74 -8.26 -4.49
N GLN A 49 -13.09 -9.11 -5.30
CA GLN A 49 -13.65 -9.56 -6.56
C GLN A 49 -14.96 -10.33 -6.35
N ALA A 50 -15.03 -11.20 -5.33
CA ALA A 50 -16.24 -11.94 -5.01
C ALA A 50 -17.42 -11.01 -4.62
N GLU A 51 -17.16 -9.99 -3.82
CA GLU A 51 -18.17 -8.99 -3.43
C GLU A 51 -18.62 -8.12 -4.62
N GLU A 52 -17.69 -7.72 -5.49
CA GLU A 52 -18.00 -6.97 -6.72
C GLU A 52 -18.86 -7.80 -7.68
N GLU A 53 -18.59 -9.10 -7.81
CA GLU A 53 -19.41 -10.01 -8.61
C GLU A 53 -20.82 -10.21 -8.01
N GLU A 54 -20.93 -10.33 -6.69
CA GLU A 54 -22.21 -10.47 -5.99
C GLU A 54 -23.06 -9.20 -6.11
N SER A 55 -22.45 -8.04 -5.88
CA SER A 55 -23.10 -6.74 -6.02
C SER A 55 -23.53 -6.46 -7.48
N ALA A 56 -22.70 -6.84 -8.47
CA ALA A 56 -23.05 -6.76 -9.89
C ALA A 56 -24.24 -7.66 -10.26
N LYS A 57 -24.32 -8.87 -9.69
CA LYS A 57 -25.47 -9.78 -9.86
C LYS A 57 -26.74 -9.18 -9.22
N ALA A 58 -26.64 -8.63 -8.01
CA ALA A 58 -27.77 -7.98 -7.32
C ALA A 58 -28.29 -6.75 -8.09
N ALA A 59 -27.39 -5.94 -8.68
CA ALA A 59 -27.75 -4.78 -9.49
C ALA A 59 -28.53 -5.15 -10.77
N LYS A 60 -28.18 -6.26 -11.43
CA LYS A 60 -28.91 -6.76 -12.62
C LYS A 60 -30.35 -7.21 -12.29
N GLY A 61 -30.60 -7.76 -11.10
CA GLY A 61 -31.93 -8.15 -10.64
C GLY A 61 -32.89 -6.97 -10.44
N LYS A 62 -32.39 -5.81 -9.98
CA LYS A 62 -33.21 -4.64 -9.66
C LYS A 62 -33.64 -3.81 -10.88
N ARG A 63 -32.91 -3.92 -12.00
CA ARG A 63 -33.17 -3.19 -13.26
C ARG A 63 -34.44 -3.61 -14.02
N ARG A 64 -35.11 -4.70 -13.63
CA ARG A 64 -36.38 -5.13 -14.24
C ARG A 64 -37.63 -4.52 -13.58
N SER A 65 -37.51 -3.79 -12.47
CA SER A 65 -38.69 -3.28 -11.72
C SER A 65 -38.88 -1.77 -11.67
N ARG A 66 -37.94 -0.95 -12.17
CA ARG A 66 -38.01 0.50 -11.97
C ARG A 66 -37.65 1.28 -13.22
N GLY A 67 -38.67 1.53 -14.04
CA GLY A 67 -38.64 2.60 -15.01
C GLY A 67 -38.43 3.95 -14.30
N LYS A 68 -37.51 4.75 -14.86
CA LYS A 68 -37.53 6.22 -14.89
C LYS A 68 -37.72 6.95 -13.55
N SER A 69 -36.61 7.18 -12.83
CA SER A 69 -36.36 8.47 -12.16
C SER A 69 -34.97 8.51 -11.50
N ALA A 70 -34.25 9.60 -11.76
CA ALA A 70 -33.09 10.14 -11.03
C ALA A 70 -31.71 9.52 -11.31
N ALA A 71 -31.13 9.92 -12.45
CA ALA A 71 -29.75 10.40 -12.44
C ALA A 71 -29.76 11.74 -11.69
N ALA A 72 -29.13 11.79 -10.50
CA ALA A 72 -28.59 12.99 -9.83
C ALA A 72 -28.27 12.65 -8.37
N ALA A 73 -26.99 12.43 -8.07
CA ALA A 73 -26.31 12.93 -6.87
C ALA A 73 -24.87 12.41 -6.90
N ALA A 74 -24.05 13.10 -7.68
CA ALA A 74 -22.64 13.24 -7.35
C ALA A 74 -22.58 13.85 -5.93
N ASP A 75 -22.17 13.02 -4.98
CA ASP A 75 -21.86 13.41 -3.61
C ASP A 75 -20.57 12.65 -3.27
N ASP A 76 -19.49 13.28 -3.73
CA ASP A 76 -18.15 12.77 -4.03
C ASP A 76 -17.13 13.36 -3.05
N THR A 77 -17.46 13.51 -1.77
CA THR A 77 -16.47 14.10 -0.85
C THR A 77 -16.46 13.55 0.57
N GLU A 78 -17.56 12.99 1.08
CA GLU A 78 -17.58 12.44 2.45
C GLU A 78 -18.51 11.23 2.62
N LYS A 79 -18.62 10.37 1.59
CA LYS A 79 -19.05 8.98 1.83
C LYS A 79 -17.94 8.28 2.59
N ILE A 80 -17.98 8.51 3.89
CA ILE A 80 -17.41 7.68 4.94
C ILE A 80 -17.81 6.25 4.61
N ASP A 81 -16.88 5.65 3.88
CA ASP A 81 -16.42 4.31 4.12
C ASP A 81 -17.41 3.21 3.73
N GLY A 82 -17.15 2.60 2.57
CA GLY A 82 -17.39 1.17 2.36
C GLY A 82 -16.60 0.31 3.34
N ARG A 83 -16.65 0.63 4.65
CA ARG A 83 -15.94 -0.02 5.77
C ARG A 83 -16.56 -1.34 6.15
N ALA A 84 -17.70 -1.67 5.56
CA ALA A 84 -18.28 -2.98 5.66
C ALA A 84 -17.80 -3.77 4.45
N GLY A 85 -17.07 -4.85 4.70
CA GLY A 85 -16.60 -5.75 3.66
C GLY A 85 -15.09 -5.96 3.65
N PRO A 86 -14.57 -6.63 2.62
CA PRO A 86 -13.17 -7.00 2.46
C PRO A 86 -12.22 -5.81 2.37
N ARG A 87 -12.71 -4.61 2.01
CA ARG A 87 -11.91 -3.35 2.00
C ARG A 87 -11.82 -2.65 3.34
N SER A 88 -12.46 -3.17 4.39
CA SER A 88 -12.41 -2.53 5.71
C SER A 88 -10.99 -2.50 6.27
N GLU A 89 -10.59 -1.35 6.83
CA GLU A 89 -9.23 -1.12 7.32
C GLU A 89 -8.72 -2.24 8.23
N ASN A 90 -9.54 -2.69 9.19
CA ASN A 90 -9.17 -3.77 10.09
C ASN A 90 -8.93 -5.09 9.35
N VAL A 91 -9.80 -5.45 8.39
CA VAL A 91 -9.64 -6.68 7.59
C VAL A 91 -8.39 -6.59 6.73
N VAL A 92 -8.14 -5.44 6.10
CA VAL A 92 -6.93 -5.23 5.28
C VAL A 92 -5.68 -5.43 6.13
N LEU A 93 -5.59 -4.78 7.29
CA LEU A 93 -4.45 -4.93 8.19
C LEU A 93 -4.27 -6.37 8.69
N SER A 94 -5.34 -7.01 9.18
CA SER A 94 -5.27 -8.39 9.68
C SER A 94 -4.83 -9.37 8.59
N LYS A 95 -5.42 -9.30 7.38
CA LYS A 95 -5.06 -10.18 6.27
C LYS A 95 -3.66 -9.92 5.73
N THR A 96 -3.20 -8.67 5.78
CA THR A 96 -1.81 -8.33 5.42
C THR A 96 -0.83 -8.97 6.40
N ILE A 97 -1.12 -8.93 7.71
CA ILE A 97 -0.27 -9.56 8.72
C ILE A 97 -0.23 -11.08 8.52
N GLU A 98 -1.39 -11.72 8.34
CA GLU A 98 -1.48 -13.17 8.05
C GLU A 98 -0.63 -13.55 6.82
N TYR A 99 -0.78 -12.79 5.73
CA TYR A 99 -0.02 -13.05 4.50
C TYR A 99 1.49 -12.90 4.69
N ILE A 100 1.95 -11.88 5.42
CA ILE A 100 3.38 -11.72 5.75
C ILE A 100 3.88 -12.89 6.58
N THR A 101 3.10 -13.33 7.59
CA THR A 101 3.51 -14.49 8.41
C THR A 101 3.60 -15.78 7.59
N ASP A 102 2.68 -15.99 6.66
CA ASP A 102 2.70 -17.15 5.77
C ASP A 102 3.89 -17.10 4.80
N LEU A 103 4.19 -15.94 4.21
CA LEU A 103 5.36 -15.76 3.35
C LEU A 103 6.68 -16.02 4.09
N LEU A 104 6.78 -15.62 5.36
CA LEU A 104 7.96 -15.90 6.18
C LEU A 104 8.10 -17.39 6.47
N ALA A 105 7.00 -18.08 6.76
CA ALA A 105 7.00 -19.53 6.95
C ALA A 105 7.35 -20.29 5.65
N GLU A 106 6.82 -19.85 4.51
CA GLU A 106 7.16 -20.41 3.19
C GLU A 106 8.64 -20.19 2.86
N ARG A 107 9.17 -18.98 3.11
CA ARG A 107 10.59 -18.68 2.96
C ARG A 107 11.43 -19.64 3.78
N GLU A 108 11.12 -19.83 5.06
CA GLU A 108 11.86 -20.77 5.93
C GLU A 108 11.82 -22.20 5.39
N SER A 109 10.65 -22.68 4.94
CA SER A 109 10.51 -23.99 4.32
C SER A 109 11.37 -24.15 3.05
N LEU A 110 11.38 -23.13 2.19
CA LEU A 110 12.19 -23.12 0.97
C LEU A 110 13.68 -23.10 1.31
N PHE A 111 14.10 -22.34 2.33
CA PHE A 111 15.48 -22.33 2.81
C PHE A 111 15.91 -23.69 3.36
N GLN A 112 15.07 -24.36 4.16
CA GLN A 112 15.34 -25.71 4.65
C GLN A 112 15.45 -26.72 3.51
N ARG A 113 14.55 -26.65 2.51
CA ARG A 113 14.63 -27.50 1.30
C ARG A 113 15.92 -27.25 0.53
N LEU A 114 16.31 -25.99 0.38
CA LEU A 114 17.56 -25.61 -0.27
C LEU A 114 18.77 -26.12 0.52
N GLN A 115 18.78 -25.99 1.83
CA GLN A 115 19.86 -26.47 2.69
C GLN A 115 19.99 -28.00 2.63
N ASN A 116 18.86 -28.72 2.68
CA ASN A 116 18.84 -30.17 2.53
C ASN A 116 19.40 -30.59 1.16
N ALA A 117 18.98 -29.91 0.08
CA ALA A 117 19.52 -30.15 -1.25
C ALA A 117 21.04 -29.87 -1.29
N ARG A 118 21.50 -28.74 -0.76
CA ARG A 118 22.93 -28.40 -0.68
C ARG A 118 23.73 -29.43 0.11
N SER A 119 23.18 -29.96 1.21
CA SER A 119 23.85 -30.99 2.02
C SER A 119 23.99 -32.34 1.33
N SER A 120 23.14 -32.61 0.33
CA SER A 120 23.23 -33.82 -0.50
C SER A 120 24.32 -33.75 -1.57
N LEU A 121 24.85 -32.55 -1.86
CA LEU A 121 25.89 -32.33 -2.85
C LEU A 121 27.28 -32.61 -2.26
N PRO A 122 28.25 -33.08 -3.08
CA PRO A 122 29.65 -33.17 -2.67
C PRO A 122 30.20 -31.79 -2.30
N GLN A 123 31.12 -31.72 -1.33
CA GLN A 123 31.71 -30.46 -0.83
C GLN A 123 32.35 -29.57 -1.92
N ASN A 124 32.79 -30.16 -3.04
CA ASN A 124 33.42 -29.45 -4.15
C ASN A 124 32.46 -29.14 -5.31
N HIS A 125 31.15 -29.19 -5.07
CA HIS A 125 30.18 -28.95 -6.13
C HIS A 125 30.09 -27.46 -6.48
N PHE A 126 30.15 -27.14 -7.77
CA PHE A 126 30.16 -25.77 -8.29
C PHE A 126 29.00 -24.88 -7.81
N LEU A 127 27.82 -25.46 -7.58
CA LEU A 127 26.64 -24.76 -7.02
C LEU A 127 26.77 -24.36 -5.53
N LEU A 128 27.76 -24.88 -4.82
CA LEU A 128 28.08 -24.49 -3.44
C LEU A 128 29.08 -23.33 -3.39
N LEU A 129 29.74 -23.00 -4.51
CA LEU A 129 30.60 -21.83 -4.56
C LEU A 129 29.76 -20.54 -4.55
N PRO A 130 30.19 -19.47 -3.86
CA PRO A 130 29.51 -18.19 -3.86
C PRO A 130 29.32 -17.68 -5.30
N GLN A 131 28.07 -17.49 -5.72
CA GLN A 131 27.73 -17.16 -7.11
C GLN A 131 27.75 -15.63 -7.39
N SER A 132 28.07 -14.82 -6.40
CA SER A 132 28.24 -13.36 -6.48
C SER A 132 29.37 -12.94 -5.54
N GLY A 133 30.11 -11.87 -5.87
CA GLY A 133 31.32 -11.41 -5.20
C GLY A 133 31.15 -10.89 -3.77
N GLY A 134 30.66 -11.73 -2.86
CA GLY A 134 30.58 -11.45 -1.42
C GLY A 134 29.45 -10.51 -0.99
N GLU A 135 28.73 -9.88 -1.92
CA GLU A 135 27.60 -9.02 -1.58
C GLU A 135 26.35 -9.85 -1.26
N LEU A 136 25.77 -9.59 -0.08
CA LEU A 136 24.48 -10.12 0.30
C LEU A 136 23.41 -9.66 -0.69
N PRO A 137 22.45 -10.52 -1.04
CA PRO A 137 21.33 -10.10 -1.87
C PRO A 137 20.63 -8.89 -1.28
N LEU A 138 20.09 -8.02 -2.13
CA LEU A 138 19.39 -6.79 -1.70
C LEU A 138 18.27 -7.08 -0.68
N TRP A 139 17.62 -8.23 -0.77
CA TRP A 139 16.56 -8.68 0.14
C TRP A 139 17.05 -9.24 1.48
N GLU A 140 18.35 -9.51 1.64
CA GLU A 140 18.97 -9.89 2.91
C GLU A 140 19.68 -8.70 3.59
N ARG A 141 19.80 -7.58 2.86
CA ARG A 141 20.36 -6.35 3.41
C ARG A 141 19.42 -5.79 4.47
N LYS A 142 19.97 -5.47 5.64
CA LYS A 142 19.24 -4.79 6.72
C LYS A 142 18.64 -3.49 6.18
N TRP A 143 17.32 -3.35 6.24
CA TRP A 143 16.66 -2.09 5.93
C TRP A 143 17.00 -1.06 7.03
N THR A 144 17.61 0.06 6.65
CA THR A 144 17.95 1.20 7.52
C THR A 144 16.78 2.17 7.75
N GLY A 145 15.53 1.72 7.63
CA GLY A 145 14.36 2.59 7.80
C GLY A 145 14.23 3.73 6.78
N GLY A 146 15.00 3.72 5.68
CA GLY A 146 14.99 4.81 4.69
C GLY A 146 15.94 5.97 5.02
N GLU A 147 16.87 5.80 5.98
CA GLU A 147 17.86 6.84 6.35
C GLU A 147 18.85 7.21 5.23
N ASN A 148 18.95 6.39 4.16
CA ASN A 148 19.76 6.70 2.97
C ASN A 148 18.85 7.11 1.80
N LYS A 149 17.92 8.04 2.03
CA LYS A 149 17.26 8.70 0.91
C LYS A 149 18.30 9.66 0.35
N ASP A 150 18.96 9.27 -0.75
CA ASP A 150 19.81 10.18 -1.50
C ASP A 150 19.02 11.47 -1.75
N GLU A 151 19.64 12.60 -1.42
CA GLU A 151 19.09 13.96 -1.36
C GLU A 151 18.75 14.53 -2.76
N GLU A 152 18.24 13.71 -3.69
CA GLU A 152 18.07 14.08 -5.11
C GLU A 152 16.62 14.37 -5.52
N ASP A 153 15.63 14.19 -4.64
CA ASP A 153 14.20 14.49 -4.95
C ASP A 153 13.72 15.82 -4.33
N GLU A 154 14.55 16.86 -4.30
CA GLU A 154 14.14 18.26 -4.03
C GLU A 154 14.36 19.14 -5.26
N GLU A 155 13.82 18.74 -6.41
CA GLU A 155 13.55 19.65 -7.54
C GLU A 155 12.08 19.51 -7.94
N ASP A 156 11.18 20.10 -7.15
CA ASP A 156 9.89 20.55 -7.68
C ASP A 156 9.97 22.08 -7.77
N GLU A 157 10.16 22.51 -9.02
CA GLU A 157 10.08 23.88 -9.53
C GLU A 157 8.81 24.58 -9.04
N ASP A 158 8.96 25.58 -8.18
CA ASP A 158 7.98 26.65 -8.02
C ASP A 158 8.10 27.59 -9.24
N GLU A 159 7.39 27.30 -10.34
CA GLU A 159 7.06 28.31 -11.35
C GLU A 159 5.54 28.54 -11.43
N GLU A 160 5.20 29.81 -11.20
CA GLU A 160 3.94 30.57 -11.38
C GLU A 160 2.84 30.54 -10.28
#